data_AF-A0A3M2IZL0-F1
#
_entry.id   AF-A0A3M2IZL0-F1
#
_cell.length_a   1.000
_cell.length_b   1.000
_cell.length_c   1.000
_cell.angle_alpha   90.00
_cell.angle_beta   90.00
_cell.angle_gamma   90.00
#
_symmetry.space_group_name_H-M   'P 1'
#
loop_
_entity.id
_entity.type
_entity.pdbx_description
1 polymer ?
#
loop_
_entity_poly.entity_id
_entity_poly.type
_entity_poly.pdbx_seq_one_letter_code
_entity_poly.pdbx_strand_id
1 'polypeptide(L)'
;MGQSMPVLTHNLDKIVEQAERLQQVRRSELVPGDIVMVYTRNSQYILKVLDGQHYLVSGGWFDNEGLSPMKTTVMGCSWGGSILKVDIVAACGLC
;
A
#
# COMPACT_ATOMS: atom_id res chain seq x y z
N MET A 1 -36.12 -4.69 -17.01
CA MET A 1 -35.00 -3.82 -17.42
C MET A 1 -34.04 -3.68 -16.25
N GLY A 2 -33.03 -4.55 -16.18
CA GLY A 2 -31.95 -4.45 -15.20
C GLY A 2 -30.65 -4.60 -15.97
N GLN A 3 -29.97 -3.49 -16.25
CA GLN A 3 -28.64 -3.54 -16.84
C GLN A 3 -27.68 -4.04 -15.76
N SER A 4 -27.16 -5.26 -15.92
CA SER A 4 -26.01 -5.71 -15.17
C SER A 4 -24.83 -4.80 -15.52
N MET A 5 -24.29 -4.09 -14.53
CA MET A 5 -23.02 -3.36 -14.70
C MET A 5 -21.96 -4.34 -15.23
N PRO A 6 -21.17 -3.95 -16.24
CA PRO A 6 -20.10 -4.81 -16.72
C PRO A 6 -19.11 -4.98 -15.58
N VAL A 7 -18.90 -6.24 -15.14
CA VAL A 7 -17.74 -6.61 -14.35
C VAL A 7 -16.53 -6.25 -15.21
N LEU A 8 -15.82 -5.19 -14.84
CA LEU A 8 -14.54 -4.83 -15.44
C LEU A 8 -13.62 -6.04 -15.26
N THR A 9 -13.55 -6.87 -16.29
CA THR A 9 -12.66 -8.02 -16.36
C THR A 9 -11.27 -7.44 -16.53
N HIS A 10 -10.62 -7.11 -15.42
CA HIS A 10 -9.22 -6.77 -15.44
C HIS A 10 -8.48 -8.04 -15.89
N ASN A 11 -8.00 -8.05 -17.14
CA ASN A 11 -7.11 -9.11 -17.61
C ASN A 11 -5.86 -9.08 -16.70
N LEU A 12 -5.57 -10.21 -16.06
CA LEU A 12 -4.41 -10.37 -15.18
C LEU A 12 -3.12 -9.92 -15.87
N ASP A 13 -2.95 -10.23 -17.16
CA ASP A 13 -1.76 -9.85 -17.93
C ASP A 13 -1.59 -8.33 -17.99
N LYS A 14 -2.70 -7.58 -18.17
CA LYS A 14 -2.68 -6.12 -18.18
C LYS A 14 -2.39 -5.54 -16.80
N ILE A 15 -2.88 -6.16 -15.74
CA ILE A 15 -2.59 -5.75 -14.36
C ILE A 15 -1.10 -5.97 -14.06
N VAL A 16 -0.55 -7.13 -14.44
CA VAL A 16 0.87 -7.45 -14.25
C VAL A 16 1.75 -6.46 -15.00
N GLU A 17 1.46 -6.20 -16.28
CA GLU A 17 2.21 -5.24 -17.10
C GLU A 17 2.21 -3.83 -16.48
N GLN A 18 1.05 -3.36 -16.00
CA GLN A 18 0.96 -2.06 -15.33
C GLN A 18 1.70 -2.06 -13.99
N ALA A 19 1.59 -3.16 -13.22
CA ALA A 19 2.21 -3.28 -11.91
C ALA A 19 3.74 -3.31 -11.95
N GLU A 20 4.36 -3.63 -13.08
CA GLU A 20 5.81 -3.53 -13.29
C GLU A 20 6.30 -2.10 -13.47
N ARG A 21 5.43 -1.20 -13.94
CA ARG A 21 5.75 0.20 -14.25
C ARG A 21 5.47 1.16 -13.10
N LEU A 22 4.93 0.66 -11.99
CA LEU A 22 4.59 1.50 -10.84
C LEU A 22 5.85 1.99 -10.14
N GLN A 23 5.83 3.27 -9.76
CA GLN A 23 6.76 3.78 -8.77
C GLN A 23 6.40 3.16 -7.41
N GLN A 24 7.29 2.34 -6.89
CA GLN A 24 7.05 1.51 -5.72
C GLN A 24 8.27 1.45 -4.82
N VAL A 25 8.04 1.21 -3.54
CA VAL A 25 9.05 0.94 -2.52
C VAL A 25 9.00 -0.54 -2.19
N ARG A 26 10.05 -1.29 -2.53
CA ARG A 26 10.10 -2.72 -2.22
C ARG A 26 10.59 -2.92 -0.79
N ARG A 27 10.04 -3.92 -0.11
CA ARG A 27 10.49 -4.28 1.25
C ARG A 27 11.99 -4.61 1.29
N SER A 28 12.51 -5.26 0.24
CA SER A 28 13.92 -5.64 0.12
C SER A 28 14.89 -4.45 0.00
N GLU A 29 14.39 -3.25 -0.28
CA GLU A 29 15.19 -2.03 -0.44
C GLU A 29 15.32 -1.27 0.89
N LEU A 30 14.58 -1.68 1.92
CA LEU A 30 14.49 -0.99 3.19
C LEU A 30 15.33 -1.67 4.27
N VAL A 31 15.91 -0.86 5.15
CA VAL A 31 16.63 -1.29 6.34
C VAL A 31 16.05 -0.66 7.61
N PRO A 32 16.27 -1.28 8.80
CA PRO A 32 15.84 -0.68 10.06
C PRO A 32 16.32 0.75 10.23
N GLY A 33 15.41 1.65 10.57
CA GLY A 33 15.67 3.08 10.70
C GLY A 33 15.21 3.93 9.51
N ASP A 34 15.00 3.33 8.34
CA ASP A 34 14.43 4.03 7.19
C ASP A 34 13.03 4.57 7.49
N ILE A 35 12.65 5.63 6.78
CA ILE A 35 11.33 6.26 6.87
C ILE A 35 10.70 6.27 5.48
N VAL A 36 9.53 5.64 5.37
CA VAL A 36 8.69 5.71 4.18
C VAL A 36 7.56 6.69 4.45
N MET A 37 7.45 7.72 3.62
CA MET A 37 6.36 8.69 3.67
C MET A 37 5.39 8.42 2.53
N VAL A 38 4.12 8.19 2.86
CA VAL A 38 3.07 7.89 1.88
C VAL A 38 2.07 9.03 1.86
N TYR A 39 1.95 9.67 0.71
CA TYR A 39 0.95 10.70 0.47
C TYR A 39 -0.19 10.11 -0.34
N THR A 40 -1.36 10.04 0.27
CA THR A 40 -2.61 9.76 -0.42
C THR A 40 -3.32 11.07 -0.74
N ARG A 41 -4.47 11.00 -1.42
CA ARG A 41 -5.28 12.21 -1.70
C ARG A 41 -5.67 12.98 -0.44
N ASN A 42 -5.94 12.29 0.66
CA ASN A 42 -6.58 12.88 1.84
C ASN A 42 -5.76 12.71 3.13
N SER A 43 -4.62 12.02 3.08
CA SER A 43 -3.87 11.64 4.27
C SER A 43 -2.40 11.44 3.97
N GLN A 44 -1.56 11.74 4.95
CA GLN A 44 -0.15 11.41 4.98
C GLN A 44 0.07 10.31 6.02
N TYR A 45 0.85 9.29 5.66
CA TYR A 45 1.31 8.24 6.57
C TYR A 45 2.83 8.27 6.66
N ILE A 46 3.36 8.00 7.84
CA ILE A 46 4.80 7.85 8.09
C ILE A 46 5.02 6.45 8.64
N LEU A 47 5.86 5.67 7.97
CA LEU A 47 6.23 4.32 8.36
C LEU A 47 7.73 4.31 8.67
N LYS A 48 8.09 4.15 9.94
CA LYS A 48 9.48 3.90 10.35
C LYS A 48 9.75 2.41 10.37
N VAL A 49 10.74 1.96 9.63
CA VAL A 49 11.13 0.54 9.55
C VAL A 49 11.78 0.14 10.88
N LEU A 50 11.23 -0.90 11.53
CA LEU A 50 11.78 -1.45 12.78
C LEU A 50 12.64 -2.67 12.50
N ASP A 51 12.14 -3.57 11.65
CA ASP A 51 12.82 -4.77 11.19
C ASP A 51 12.29 -5.17 9.80
N GLY A 52 12.66 -6.37 9.32
CA GLY A 52 12.29 -6.82 7.98
C GLY A 52 10.79 -7.00 7.73
N GLN A 53 9.91 -6.93 8.74
CA GLN A 53 8.46 -7.09 8.58
C GLN A 53 7.63 -6.06 9.36
N HIS A 54 8.20 -5.42 10.38
CA HIS A 54 7.48 -4.51 11.26
C HIS A 54 7.84 -3.04 11.04
N TYR A 55 6.82 -2.21 11.21
CA TYR A 55 6.89 -0.76 11.06
C TYR A 55 6.23 -0.10 12.27
N LEU A 56 6.75 1.06 12.65
CA LEU A 56 6.05 1.99 13.52
C LEU A 56 5.35 3.00 12.63
N VAL A 57 4.02 3.01 12.66
CA VAL A 57 3.18 3.75 11.72
C VAL A 57 2.43 4.87 12.42
N SER A 58 2.41 6.05 11.81
CA SER A 58 1.58 7.19 12.23
C SER A 58 0.96 7.90 11.03
N GLY A 59 0.06 8.84 11.28
CA GLY A 59 -0.66 9.60 10.27
C GLY A 59 -1.98 8.96 9.83
N GLY A 60 -2.75 9.73 9.08
CA GLY A 60 -4.03 9.31 8.49
C GLY A 60 -4.99 8.68 9.51
N TRP A 61 -5.50 7.50 9.19
CA TRP A 61 -6.45 6.79 10.06
C TRP A 61 -5.89 6.51 11.46
N PHE A 62 -4.60 6.19 11.59
CA PHE A 62 -4.00 5.89 12.91
C PHE A 62 -4.01 7.12 13.84
N ASP A 63 -3.76 8.32 13.31
CA ASP A 63 -3.85 9.56 14.09
C ASP A 63 -5.31 9.88 14.44
N ASN A 64 -6.22 9.73 13.48
CA ASN A 64 -7.64 10.01 13.67
C ASN A 64 -8.28 9.14 14.76
N GLU A 65 -7.83 7.89 14.90
CA GLU A 65 -8.30 6.96 15.94
C GLU A 65 -7.50 7.04 17.24
N GLY A 66 -6.49 7.93 17.35
CA GLY A 66 -5.64 8.03 18.54
C GLY A 66 -4.75 6.81 18.79
N LEU A 67 -4.43 6.04 17.74
CA LEU A 67 -3.64 4.81 17.80
C LEU A 67 -2.14 5.05 17.49
N SER A 68 -1.80 6.23 16.99
CA SER A 68 -0.43 6.53 16.60
C SER A 68 0.51 6.83 17.78
N PRO A 69 1.79 6.41 17.70
CA PRO A 69 2.32 5.50 16.69
C PRO A 69 1.99 4.04 16.99
N MET A 70 1.60 3.26 15.98
CA MET A 70 1.25 1.85 16.13
C MET A 70 2.30 0.93 15.49
N LYS A 71 2.76 -0.09 16.22
CA LYS A 71 3.57 -1.17 15.64
C LYS A 71 2.67 -2.10 14.84
N THR A 72 2.93 -2.26 13.55
CA THR A 72 2.17 -3.17 12.67
C THR A 72 3.03 -3.71 11.53
N THR A 73 2.44 -4.52 10.66
CA THR A 73 3.05 -5.07 9.44
C THR A 73 2.41 -4.46 8.20
N VAL A 74 3.14 -4.44 7.08
CA VAL A 74 2.61 -4.10 5.77
C VAL A 74 2.66 -5.34 4.89
N MET A 75 1.50 -5.91 4.59
CA MET A 75 1.39 -7.15 3.81
C MET A 75 1.62 -6.95 2.32
N GLY A 76 1.30 -5.76 1.82
CA GLY A 76 1.37 -5.40 0.40
C GLY A 76 0.52 -4.17 0.12
N CYS A 77 0.40 -3.81 -1.16
CA CYS A 77 -0.53 -2.79 -1.62
C CYS A 77 -1.63 -3.46 -2.45
N SER A 78 -2.87 -2.99 -2.28
CA SER A 78 -4.02 -3.56 -2.96
C SER A 78 -4.34 -2.83 -4.27
N TRP A 79 -4.79 -3.59 -5.26
CA TRP A 79 -5.40 -3.06 -6.49
C TRP A 79 -6.91 -3.21 -6.39
N GLY A 80 -7.60 -2.10 -6.14
CA GLY A 80 -9.07 -2.08 -6.02
C GLY A 80 -9.62 -3.07 -4.99
N GLY A 81 -8.86 -3.34 -3.92
CA GLY A 81 -9.23 -4.25 -2.83
C GLY A 81 -9.35 -5.74 -3.19
N SER A 82 -9.11 -6.13 -4.44
CA SER A 82 -9.34 -7.51 -4.93
C SER A 82 -8.03 -8.28 -5.19
N ILE A 83 -6.93 -7.56 -5.39
CA ILE A 83 -5.62 -8.14 -5.71
C ILE A 83 -4.60 -7.52 -4.76
N LEU A 84 -3.73 -8.34 -4.16
CA LEU A 84 -2.66 -7.88 -3.28
C LEU A 84 -1.31 -8.06 -3.97
N LYS A 85 -0.60 -6.94 -4.23
CA LYS A 85 0.79 -6.98 -4.68
C LYS A 85 1.69 -7.04 -3.44
N VAL A 86 2.23 -8.24 -3.18
CA VAL A 86 3.10 -8.53 -2.04
C VAL A 86 4.51 -7.95 -2.25
N ASP A 87 5.29 -7.91 -1.16
CA ASP A 87 6.68 -7.38 -1.10
C ASP A 87 6.84 -5.90 -1.44
N ILE A 88 5.73 -5.18 -1.59
CA ILE A 88 5.68 -3.73 -1.76
C ILE A 88 5.15 -3.09 -0.48
N VAL A 89 5.86 -2.08 0.01
CA VAL A 89 5.46 -1.32 1.21
C VAL A 89 4.56 -0.14 0.83
N ALA A 90 4.85 0.50 -0.30
CA ALA A 90 4.06 1.59 -0.86
C ALA A 90 4.22 1.63 -2.37
N ALA A 91 3.18 2.00 -3.10
CA ALA A 91 3.24 2.27 -4.54
C ALA A 91 2.26 3.36 -4.95
N CYS A 92 2.68 4.24 -5.85
CA CYS A 92 1.79 5.22 -6.46
C CYS A 92 0.81 4.49 -7.38
N GLY A 93 -0.49 4.75 -7.21
CA GLY A 93 -1.55 4.10 -8.01
C GLY A 93 -2.15 2.85 -7.40
N LEU A 94 -1.68 2.43 -6.22
CA LEU A 94 -2.29 1.38 -5.39
C LEU A 94 -2.81 1.98 -4.07
N CYS A 95 -3.66 1.23 -3.35
CA CYS A 95 -4.20 1.62 -2.06
C CYS A 95 -3.84 0.63 -0.96
#